data_AF-A0A534NFA0-F1
#
_entry.id   AF-A0A534NFA0-F1
#
_cell.length_a   1.000
_cell.length_b   1.000
_cell.length_c   1.000
_cell.angle_alpha   90.00
_cell.angle_beta   90.00
_cell.angle_gamma   90.00
#
_symmetry.space_group_name_H-M   'P 1'
#
loop_
_entity.id
_entity.type
_entity.pdbx_description
1 polymer ?
#
loop_
_entity_poly.entity_id
_entity_poly.type
_entity_poly.pdbx_seq_one_letter_code
_entity_poly.pdbx_strand_id
1 'polypeptide(L)'
;MGRRPRIHFPGGVYHVISRGNQRQAIFKSVSDYRQFQAFLGEAQKRYSFRLYAYVLMPNHFHLLMEVGSQPLSKVMQSLLYHYSRYFNKRHRKLGHLFQGRYRAILCDKENYLMELIRYLHLNPVRAGLVRDAGKYMWSSHGNYLKGRDIEGVAVEEVLSYWSRRRGEAVRKYKDFILDGIGQGHREEYYEVKEQRYLGDDEFIERVEKGQENLVDAGPVKVTIKEVVEEIARQWGKNIEEILGKGREREASRLRAMAAYIGREVGGLKLTEMVGYLKRDLATLSLGIRKLEQRMKEDIQFSQQVKQLYEAVRKGKKRKYKITKA
;
A
#
# COMPACT_ATOMS: atom_id res chain seq x y z
N MET A 1 24.92 -0.51 -19.42
CA MET A 1 24.99 -0.57 -17.94
C MET A 1 23.75 -1.26 -17.38
N GLY A 2 23.94 -2.27 -16.52
CA GLY A 2 22.84 -2.90 -15.78
C GLY A 2 22.21 -1.91 -14.80
N ARG A 3 20.89 -1.77 -14.84
CA ARG A 3 20.16 -0.87 -13.92
C ARG A 3 19.99 -1.56 -12.56
N ARG A 4 20.22 -0.81 -11.48
CA ARG A 4 20.05 -1.29 -10.10
C ARG A 4 18.62 -1.86 -9.88
N PRO A 5 18.48 -2.98 -9.13
CA PRO A 5 17.18 -3.54 -8.79
C PRO A 5 16.27 -2.54 -8.07
N ARG A 6 14.96 -2.64 -8.31
CA ARG A 6 13.97 -1.82 -7.60
C ARG A 6 13.91 -2.27 -6.14
N ILE A 7 13.82 -1.30 -5.25
CA ILE A 7 13.60 -1.55 -3.83
C ILE A 7 12.13 -1.88 -3.66
N HIS A 8 11.89 -3.01 -3.01
CA HIS A 8 10.56 -3.45 -2.62
C HIS A 8 10.63 -3.99 -1.20
N PHE A 9 9.71 -3.54 -0.37
CA PHE A 9 9.39 -4.17 0.90
C PHE A 9 7.89 -4.03 1.17
N PRO A 10 7.27 -5.04 1.78
CA PRO A 10 5.88 -4.96 2.25
C PRO A 10 5.69 -3.85 3.27
N GLY A 11 4.57 -3.14 3.19
CA GLY A 11 4.29 -1.93 3.96
C GLY A 11 4.92 -0.66 3.36
N GLY A 12 5.79 -0.78 2.36
CA GLY A 12 6.39 0.38 1.70
C GLY A 12 5.35 1.18 0.92
N VAL A 13 5.40 2.51 1.08
CA VAL A 13 4.59 3.46 0.32
C VAL A 13 5.40 3.97 -0.86
N TYR A 14 4.81 3.90 -2.06
CA TYR A 14 5.46 4.27 -3.30
C TYR A 14 4.66 5.32 -4.04
N HIS A 15 5.34 6.40 -4.44
CA HIS A 15 4.87 7.29 -5.49
C HIS A 15 5.29 6.75 -6.84
N VAL A 16 4.28 6.26 -7.58
CA VAL A 16 4.44 5.61 -8.87
C VAL A 16 4.08 6.56 -9.98
N ILE A 17 4.94 6.65 -11.00
CA ILE A 17 4.74 7.55 -12.15
C ILE A 17 4.98 6.75 -13.43
N SER A 18 4.09 6.86 -14.41
CA SER A 18 4.33 6.34 -15.76
C SER A 18 3.85 7.31 -16.81
N ARG A 19 4.60 7.45 -17.90
CA ARG A 19 4.39 8.45 -18.94
C ARG A 19 4.38 7.82 -20.33
N GLY A 20 3.52 8.34 -21.20
CA GLY A 20 3.38 7.91 -22.60
C GLY A 20 4.65 8.13 -23.41
N ASN A 21 4.97 7.18 -24.29
CA ASN A 21 6.12 7.23 -25.17
C ASN A 21 6.15 8.54 -25.95
N GLN A 22 7.30 9.22 -26.01
CA GLN A 22 7.42 10.58 -26.59
C GLN A 22 6.42 11.62 -26.01
N ARG A 23 6.06 11.47 -24.72
CA ARG A 23 5.06 12.31 -24.02
C ARG A 23 3.67 12.28 -24.66
N GLN A 24 3.37 11.27 -25.49
CA GLN A 24 2.08 11.14 -26.13
C GLN A 24 0.94 10.97 -25.11
N ALA A 25 -0.26 11.36 -25.50
CA ALA A 25 -1.46 11.10 -24.72
C ALA A 25 -1.67 9.58 -24.56
N ILE A 26 -1.75 9.13 -23.31
CA ILE A 26 -2.10 7.76 -22.93
C ILE A 26 -3.58 7.62 -22.61
N PHE A 27 -4.30 8.72 -22.39
CA PHE A 27 -5.76 8.75 -22.31
C PHE A 27 -6.30 9.75 -23.35
N LYS A 28 -6.99 9.25 -24.37
CA LYS A 28 -7.51 10.07 -25.49
C LYS A 28 -9.01 10.34 -25.37
N SER A 29 -9.71 9.54 -24.58
CA SER A 29 -11.14 9.60 -24.41
C SER A 29 -11.54 9.24 -22.98
N VAL A 30 -12.74 9.62 -22.58
CA VAL A 30 -13.38 9.23 -21.30
C VAL A 30 -13.33 7.71 -21.08
N SER A 31 -13.52 6.92 -22.14
CA SER A 31 -13.43 5.46 -22.08
C SER A 31 -12.05 4.95 -21.67
N ASP A 32 -10.98 5.63 -22.08
CA ASP A 32 -9.62 5.24 -21.73
C ASP A 32 -9.36 5.41 -20.23
N TYR A 33 -9.78 6.54 -19.66
CA TYR A 33 -9.69 6.79 -18.22
C TYR A 33 -10.48 5.75 -17.42
N ARG A 34 -11.75 5.52 -17.78
CA ARG A 34 -12.61 4.53 -17.11
C ARG A 34 -12.03 3.12 -17.17
N GLN A 35 -11.49 2.73 -18.32
CA GLN A 35 -10.90 1.41 -18.48
C GLN A 35 -9.63 1.26 -17.63
N PHE A 36 -8.81 2.30 -17.52
CA PHE A 36 -7.64 2.28 -16.64
C PHE A 36 -8.04 2.12 -15.17
N GLN A 37 -9.05 2.87 -14.71
CA GLN A 37 -9.60 2.74 -13.35
C GLN A 37 -10.14 1.32 -13.11
N ALA A 38 -10.82 0.72 -14.09
CA ALA A 38 -11.30 -0.65 -14.01
C ALA A 38 -10.14 -1.65 -13.82
N PHE A 39 -9.08 -1.56 -14.64
CA PHE A 39 -7.89 -2.40 -14.49
C PHE A 39 -7.15 -2.15 -13.17
N LEU A 40 -7.15 -0.93 -12.66
CA LEU A 40 -6.58 -0.60 -11.36
C LEU A 40 -7.35 -1.29 -10.22
N GLY A 41 -8.69 -1.24 -10.27
CA GLY A 41 -9.55 -1.93 -9.32
C GLY A 41 -9.41 -3.45 -9.39
N GLU A 42 -9.28 -4.03 -10.58
CA GLU A 42 -8.97 -5.46 -10.77
C GLU A 42 -7.62 -5.84 -10.18
N ALA A 43 -6.59 -5.02 -10.42
CA ALA A 43 -5.27 -5.23 -9.85
C ALA A 43 -5.32 -5.17 -8.31
N GLN A 44 -6.11 -4.26 -7.74
CA GLN A 44 -6.27 -4.13 -6.30
C GLN A 44 -6.90 -5.38 -5.68
N LYS A 45 -7.94 -5.93 -6.31
CA LYS A 45 -8.56 -7.21 -5.90
C LYS A 45 -7.57 -8.37 -5.97
N ARG A 46 -6.70 -8.39 -6.98
CA ARG A 46 -5.75 -9.49 -7.23
C ARG A 46 -4.51 -9.47 -6.34
N TYR A 47 -3.98 -8.30 -6.03
CA TYR A 47 -2.68 -8.15 -5.38
C TYR A 47 -2.73 -7.50 -3.99
N SER A 48 -3.92 -7.10 -3.51
CA SER A 48 -4.16 -6.62 -2.15
C SER A 48 -3.20 -5.51 -1.70
N PHE A 49 -3.08 -4.44 -2.50
CA PHE A 49 -2.39 -3.21 -2.12
C PHE A 49 -3.37 -2.15 -1.61
N ARG A 50 -2.89 -1.17 -0.84
CA ARG A 50 -3.67 0.03 -0.50
C ARG A 50 -3.36 1.16 -1.47
N LEU A 51 -4.39 1.83 -1.96
CA LEU A 51 -4.26 3.01 -2.81
C LEU A 51 -4.64 4.24 -1.99
N TYR A 52 -3.70 5.15 -1.76
CA TYR A 52 -3.95 6.38 -1.02
C TYR A 52 -4.47 7.49 -1.92
N ALA A 53 -3.85 7.66 -3.09
CA ALA A 53 -4.29 8.64 -4.06
C ALA A 53 -3.87 8.23 -5.47
N TYR A 54 -4.59 8.76 -6.45
CA TYR A 54 -4.22 8.71 -7.85
C TYR A 54 -4.62 10.01 -8.56
N VAL A 55 -3.91 10.31 -9.66
CA VAL A 55 -4.32 11.25 -10.70
C VAL A 55 -3.90 10.69 -12.07
N LEU A 56 -4.83 10.70 -13.02
CA LEU A 56 -4.63 10.25 -14.39
C LEU A 56 -4.58 11.49 -15.28
N MET A 57 -3.39 11.87 -15.74
CA MET A 57 -3.15 13.01 -16.61
C MET A 57 -3.14 12.57 -18.08
N PRO A 58 -3.44 13.43 -19.07
CA PRO A 58 -3.57 12.99 -20.46
C PRO A 58 -2.41 12.15 -21.00
N ASN A 59 -1.16 12.48 -20.62
CA ASN A 59 0.05 11.78 -21.08
C ASN A 59 0.81 11.01 -19.99
N HIS A 60 0.35 11.00 -18.73
CA HIS A 60 1.00 10.26 -17.64
C HIS A 60 0.03 10.01 -16.49
N PHE A 61 0.40 9.17 -15.53
CA PHE A 61 -0.38 9.04 -14.31
C PHE A 61 0.54 9.01 -13.09
N HIS A 62 -0.05 9.34 -11.94
CA HIS A 62 0.57 9.17 -10.63
C HIS A 62 -0.32 8.29 -9.75
N LEU A 63 0.28 7.33 -9.06
CA LEU A 63 -0.38 6.52 -8.02
C LEU A 63 0.43 6.64 -6.73
N LEU A 64 -0.24 6.70 -5.59
CA LEU A 64 0.37 6.63 -4.26
C LEU A 64 -0.12 5.35 -3.59
N MET A 65 0.77 4.35 -3.48
CA MET A 65 0.38 2.97 -3.20
C MET A 65 1.20 2.39 -2.06
N GLU A 66 0.55 1.76 -1.09
CA GLU A 66 1.20 0.88 -0.12
C GLU A 66 1.08 -0.56 -0.60
N VAL A 67 2.22 -1.23 -0.76
CA VAL A 67 2.23 -2.62 -1.23
C VAL A 67 2.35 -3.58 -0.06
N GLY A 68 1.53 -4.63 -0.06
CA GLY A 68 1.65 -5.73 0.90
C GLY A 68 2.76 -6.72 0.51
N SER A 69 2.49 -8.01 0.69
CA SER A 69 3.44 -9.09 0.41
C SER A 69 3.81 -9.25 -1.07
N GLN A 70 2.96 -8.77 -2.00
CA GLN A 70 3.26 -8.80 -3.44
C GLN A 70 4.08 -7.57 -3.85
N PRO A 71 5.12 -7.75 -4.69
CA PRO A 71 5.93 -6.64 -5.15
C PRO A 71 5.14 -5.71 -6.05
N LEU A 72 5.43 -4.40 -5.92
CA LEU A 72 4.90 -3.34 -6.79
C LEU A 72 5.06 -3.70 -8.28
N SER A 73 6.15 -4.38 -8.63
CA SER A 73 6.41 -4.83 -9.99
C SER A 73 5.34 -5.73 -10.57
N LYS A 74 4.76 -6.66 -9.78
CA LYS A 74 3.67 -7.51 -10.26
C LYS A 74 2.39 -6.72 -10.50
N VAL A 75 2.07 -5.81 -9.58
CA VAL A 75 0.90 -4.93 -9.71
C VAL A 75 1.01 -4.09 -10.99
N MET A 76 2.14 -3.40 -11.14
CA MET A 76 2.38 -2.53 -12.28
C MET A 76 2.53 -3.29 -13.60
N GLN A 77 3.15 -4.47 -13.59
CA GLN A 77 3.22 -5.32 -14.77
C GLN A 77 1.81 -5.68 -15.26
N SER A 78 0.94 -6.15 -14.36
CA SER A 78 -0.44 -6.47 -14.70
C SER A 78 -1.19 -5.24 -15.22
N LEU A 79 -1.18 -4.14 -14.47
CA LEU A 79 -1.91 -2.91 -14.84
C LEU A 79 -1.48 -2.37 -16.20
N LEU A 80 -0.16 -2.19 -16.40
CA LEU A 80 0.38 -1.62 -17.63
C LEU A 80 0.20 -2.56 -18.84
N TYR A 81 0.30 -3.88 -18.63
CA TYR A 81 0.09 -4.87 -19.69
C TYR A 81 -1.34 -4.82 -20.23
N HIS A 82 -2.34 -4.92 -19.34
CA HIS A 82 -3.75 -4.91 -19.75
C HIS A 82 -4.12 -3.57 -20.40
N TYR A 83 -3.68 -2.46 -19.82
CA TYR A 83 -3.99 -1.14 -20.36
C TYR A 83 -3.34 -0.89 -21.73
N SER A 84 -2.05 -1.22 -21.90
CA SER A 84 -1.36 -1.02 -23.19
C SER A 84 -2.01 -1.83 -24.31
N ARG A 85 -2.43 -3.07 -24.02
CA ARG A 85 -3.14 -3.92 -24.99
C ARG A 85 -4.50 -3.34 -25.36
N TYR A 86 -5.28 -2.91 -24.36
CA TYR A 86 -6.55 -2.23 -24.58
C TYR A 86 -6.37 -0.99 -25.47
N PHE A 87 -5.43 -0.11 -25.10
CA PHE A 87 -5.19 1.13 -25.82
C PHE A 87 -4.76 0.88 -27.26
N ASN A 88 -3.79 -0.01 -27.49
CA ASN A 88 -3.30 -0.32 -28.82
C ASN A 88 -4.39 -0.91 -29.71
N LYS A 89 -5.24 -1.81 -29.17
CA LYS A 89 -6.39 -2.37 -29.89
C LYS A 89 -7.41 -1.28 -30.24
N ARG A 90 -7.79 -0.45 -29.28
CA ARG A 90 -8.81 0.60 -29.44
C ARG A 90 -8.38 1.70 -30.41
N HIS A 91 -7.12 2.12 -30.33
CA HIS A 91 -6.58 3.25 -31.10
C HIS A 91 -5.78 2.82 -32.33
N ARG A 92 -5.83 1.53 -32.69
CA ARG A 92 -5.10 0.92 -33.83
C ARG A 92 -3.62 1.31 -33.84
N LYS A 93 -2.98 1.24 -32.67
CA LYS A 93 -1.55 1.56 -32.50
C LYS A 93 -0.72 0.29 -32.41
N LEU A 94 0.53 0.41 -32.85
CA LEU A 94 1.56 -0.62 -32.73
C LEU A 94 2.69 -0.09 -31.82
N GLY A 95 3.43 -1.01 -31.20
CA GLY A 95 4.58 -0.68 -30.34
C GLY A 95 4.23 -0.27 -28.90
N HIS A 96 5.20 0.36 -28.24
CA HIS A 96 5.13 0.70 -26.81
C HIS A 96 4.32 1.98 -26.56
N LEU A 97 3.27 1.85 -25.73
CA LEU A 97 2.49 3.00 -25.25
C LEU A 97 3.28 3.89 -24.28
N PHE A 98 4.08 3.30 -23.39
CA PHE A 98 4.82 4.02 -22.34
C PHE A 98 6.30 4.20 -22.72
N GLN A 99 6.97 5.25 -22.19
CA GLN A 99 8.40 5.56 -22.44
C GLN A 99 9.37 4.49 -21.92
N GLY A 100 8.86 3.50 -21.18
CA GLY A 100 9.63 2.45 -20.58
C GLY A 100 8.94 1.96 -19.32
N ARG A 101 9.73 1.51 -18.35
CA ARG A 101 9.21 1.09 -17.05
C ARG A 101 8.74 2.32 -16.25
N TYR A 102 7.69 2.15 -15.44
CA TYR A 102 7.25 3.14 -14.47
C TYR A 102 8.38 3.57 -13.52
N ARG A 103 8.35 4.78 -13.01
CA ARG A 103 9.16 5.24 -11.87
C ARG A 103 8.44 4.87 -10.58
N ALA A 104 9.19 4.46 -9.55
CA ALA A 104 8.68 4.20 -8.22
C ALA A 104 9.64 4.82 -7.21
N ILE A 105 9.15 5.86 -6.53
CA ILE A 105 9.87 6.56 -5.48
C ILE A 105 9.33 6.01 -4.17
N LEU A 106 10.20 5.48 -3.32
CA LEU A 106 9.82 5.05 -1.97
C LEU A 106 9.66 6.30 -1.10
N CYS A 107 8.55 6.37 -0.36
CA CYS A 107 8.20 7.52 0.45
C CYS A 107 8.15 7.14 1.92
N ASP A 108 8.68 8.02 2.77
CA ASP A 108 8.38 7.98 4.19
C ASP A 108 6.90 8.34 4.41
N LYS A 109 6.12 7.35 4.83
CA LYS A 109 4.67 7.47 5.01
C LYS A 109 4.31 8.51 6.07
N GLU A 110 5.04 8.55 7.18
CA GLU A 110 4.68 9.39 8.32
C GLU A 110 4.84 10.87 7.99
N ASN A 111 5.92 11.18 7.26
CA ASN A 111 6.29 12.55 6.94
C ASN A 111 5.67 13.07 5.62
N TYR A 112 5.47 12.22 4.62
CA TYR A 112 5.14 12.68 3.26
C TYR A 112 3.79 12.23 2.72
N LEU A 113 3.04 11.37 3.42
CA LEU A 113 1.77 10.83 2.89
C LEU A 113 0.78 11.96 2.53
N MET A 114 0.50 12.87 3.46
CA MET A 114 -0.48 13.94 3.25
C MET A 114 -0.05 14.90 2.13
N GLU A 115 1.22 15.27 2.16
CA GLU A 115 1.80 16.16 1.18
C GLU A 115 1.79 15.58 -0.23
N LEU A 116 2.09 14.30 -0.37
CA LEU A 116 1.98 13.60 -1.66
C LEU A 116 0.54 13.50 -2.15
N ILE A 117 -0.42 13.29 -1.26
CA ILE A 117 -1.85 13.30 -1.61
C ILE A 117 -2.24 14.68 -2.17
N ARG A 118 -1.88 15.75 -1.46
CA ARG A 118 -2.08 17.13 -1.93
C ARG A 118 -1.39 17.39 -3.26
N TYR A 119 -0.14 16.97 -3.40
CA TYR A 119 0.59 17.08 -4.63
C TYR A 119 -0.13 16.36 -5.78
N LEU A 120 -0.56 15.11 -5.63
CA LEU A 120 -1.30 14.38 -6.67
C LEU A 120 -2.60 15.11 -7.05
N HIS A 121 -3.39 15.54 -6.08
CA HIS A 121 -4.71 16.16 -6.31
C HIS A 121 -4.63 17.55 -6.94
N LEU A 122 -3.56 18.32 -6.66
CA LEU A 122 -3.31 19.62 -7.26
C LEU A 122 -2.59 19.55 -8.61
N ASN A 123 -2.16 18.36 -9.06
CA ASN A 123 -1.46 18.19 -10.33
C ASN A 123 -2.25 18.71 -11.56
N PRO A 124 -3.58 18.48 -11.66
CA PRO A 124 -4.39 19.02 -12.75
C PRO A 124 -4.44 20.55 -12.79
N VAL A 125 -4.42 21.19 -11.61
CA VAL A 125 -4.40 22.65 -11.48
C VAL A 125 -3.05 23.20 -11.90
N ARG A 126 -1.95 22.62 -11.41
CA ARG A 126 -0.58 23.01 -11.80
C ARG A 126 -0.31 22.82 -13.29
N ALA A 127 -0.92 21.79 -13.91
CA ALA A 127 -0.82 21.56 -15.34
C ALA A 127 -1.75 22.45 -16.18
N GLY A 128 -2.53 23.35 -15.57
CA GLY A 128 -3.47 24.24 -16.26
C GLY A 128 -4.68 23.55 -16.88
N LEU A 129 -4.97 22.29 -16.53
CA LEU A 129 -6.11 21.54 -17.08
C LEU A 129 -7.45 22.02 -16.50
N VAL A 130 -7.43 22.47 -15.25
CA VAL A 130 -8.59 23.02 -14.54
C VAL A 130 -8.13 24.13 -13.59
N ARG A 131 -9.01 25.08 -13.27
CA ARG A 131 -8.75 26.09 -12.22
C ARG A 131 -9.03 25.58 -10.81
N ASP A 132 -9.81 24.52 -10.70
CA ASP A 132 -10.28 23.92 -9.45
C ASP A 132 -10.09 22.41 -9.53
N ALA A 133 -9.33 21.85 -8.58
CA ALA A 133 -9.06 20.42 -8.50
C ALA A 133 -10.35 19.58 -8.41
N GLY A 134 -11.40 20.13 -7.78
CA GLY A 134 -12.72 19.50 -7.67
C GLY A 134 -13.39 19.23 -9.03
N LYS A 135 -12.99 19.95 -10.08
CA LYS A 135 -13.52 19.78 -11.45
C LYS A 135 -12.80 18.70 -12.25
N TYR A 136 -11.67 18.18 -11.76
CA TYR A 136 -10.91 17.14 -12.44
C TYR A 136 -11.35 15.74 -12.03
N MET A 137 -12.25 15.14 -12.84
CA MET A 137 -12.85 13.84 -12.54
C MET A 137 -11.87 12.65 -12.53
N TRP A 138 -10.70 12.81 -13.15
CA TRP A 138 -9.72 11.72 -13.31
C TRP A 138 -8.67 11.70 -12.20
N SER A 139 -9.11 12.01 -10.99
CA SER A 139 -8.30 11.93 -9.78
C SER A 139 -9.13 11.43 -8.60
N SER A 140 -8.44 10.86 -7.64
CA SER A 140 -9.06 10.46 -6.36
C SER A 140 -9.55 11.64 -5.51
N HIS A 141 -9.27 12.90 -5.86
CA HIS A 141 -9.65 14.08 -5.08
C HIS A 141 -11.16 14.12 -4.79
N GLY A 142 -11.99 13.77 -5.78
CA GLY A 142 -13.44 13.69 -5.62
C GLY A 142 -13.91 12.68 -4.56
N ASN A 143 -13.13 11.62 -4.31
CA ASN A 143 -13.44 10.62 -3.27
C ASN A 143 -13.23 11.23 -1.88
N TYR A 144 -12.18 12.03 -1.71
CA TYR A 144 -11.91 12.78 -0.48
C TYR A 144 -12.93 13.89 -0.22
N LEU A 145 -13.32 14.64 -1.26
CA LEU A 145 -14.37 15.67 -1.13
C LEU A 145 -15.72 15.09 -0.69
N LYS A 146 -16.01 13.84 -1.07
CA LYS A 146 -17.21 13.11 -0.65
C LYS A 146 -17.01 12.41 0.70
N GLY A 147 -15.78 12.21 1.16
CA GLY A 147 -15.44 11.49 2.38
C GLY A 147 -15.79 10.01 2.35
N ARG A 148 -15.78 9.37 1.18
CA ARG A 148 -16.02 7.92 1.04
C ARG A 148 -15.18 7.32 -0.06
N ASP A 149 -14.86 6.04 0.10
CA ASP A 149 -14.28 5.25 -0.97
C ASP A 149 -15.33 4.96 -2.05
N ILE A 150 -15.00 5.26 -3.31
CA ILE A 150 -15.82 4.95 -4.49
C ILE A 150 -15.06 3.99 -5.43
N GLU A 151 -13.76 3.79 -5.24
CA GLU A 151 -12.87 3.20 -6.25
C GLU A 151 -11.66 2.42 -5.66
N GLY A 152 -11.75 1.96 -4.41
CA GLY A 152 -10.67 1.28 -3.71
C GLY A 152 -9.62 2.24 -3.12
N VAL A 153 -9.95 3.50 -2.93
CA VAL A 153 -9.07 4.50 -2.33
C VAL A 153 -9.26 4.50 -0.81
N ALA A 154 -8.16 4.48 -0.05
CA ALA A 154 -8.14 4.48 1.41
C ALA A 154 -8.52 5.85 2.02
N VAL A 155 -9.63 6.44 1.56
CA VAL A 155 -10.10 7.79 1.94
C VAL A 155 -10.36 7.88 3.43
N GLU A 156 -11.04 6.90 4.02
CA GLU A 156 -11.39 6.92 5.44
C GLU A 156 -10.15 6.82 6.34
N GLU A 157 -9.17 6.00 5.95
CA GLU A 157 -7.89 5.89 6.66
C GLU A 157 -7.18 7.24 6.68
N VAL A 158 -7.04 7.88 5.52
CA VAL A 158 -6.36 9.17 5.41
C VAL A 158 -7.15 10.27 6.11
N LEU A 159 -8.47 10.31 5.95
CA LEU A 159 -9.29 11.33 6.60
C LEU A 159 -9.27 11.21 8.14
N SER A 160 -9.05 10.00 8.67
CA SER A 160 -9.00 9.76 10.11
C SER A 160 -7.85 10.48 10.83
N TYR A 161 -6.78 10.87 10.11
CA TYR A 161 -5.69 11.67 10.66
C TYR A 161 -6.14 13.09 11.07
N TRP A 162 -7.21 13.63 10.47
CA TRP A 162 -7.72 14.97 10.81
C TRP A 162 -8.88 14.95 11.81
N SER A 163 -9.79 13.98 11.68
CA SER A 163 -10.92 13.79 12.60
C SER A 163 -11.61 12.44 12.39
N ARG A 164 -12.18 11.88 13.45
CA ARG A 164 -13.11 10.73 13.37
C ARG A 164 -14.48 11.13 12.83
N ARG A 165 -14.85 12.41 12.88
CA ARG A 165 -16.11 12.93 12.33
C ARG A 165 -15.90 13.26 10.86
N ARG A 166 -16.51 12.45 9.98
CA ARG A 166 -16.39 12.57 8.52
C ARG A 166 -16.54 14.00 7.99
N GLY A 167 -17.59 14.73 8.41
CA GLY A 167 -17.83 16.10 7.95
C GLY A 167 -16.71 17.07 8.33
N GLU A 168 -16.14 16.91 9.53
CA GLU A 168 -15.01 17.72 9.99
C GLU A 168 -13.71 17.34 9.25
N ALA A 169 -13.46 16.05 9.07
CA ALA A 169 -12.28 15.57 8.35
C ALA A 169 -12.27 16.04 6.89
N VAL A 170 -13.41 15.98 6.20
CA VAL A 170 -13.55 16.49 4.83
C VAL A 170 -13.31 18.01 4.77
N ARG A 171 -13.77 18.78 5.76
CA ARG A 171 -13.51 20.22 5.82
C ARG A 171 -12.02 20.51 5.98
N LYS A 172 -11.37 19.91 6.98
CA LYS A 172 -9.92 20.05 7.21
C LYS A 172 -9.09 19.63 6.00
N TYR A 173 -9.51 18.57 5.31
CA TYR A 173 -8.88 18.15 4.07
C TYR A 173 -9.02 19.21 2.96
N LYS A 174 -10.19 19.84 2.81
CA LYS A 174 -10.39 20.92 1.82
C LYS A 174 -9.48 22.10 2.12
N ASP A 175 -9.43 22.53 3.38
CA ASP A 175 -8.57 23.63 3.84
C ASP A 175 -7.10 23.30 3.51
N PHE A 176 -6.65 22.09 3.84
CA PHE A 176 -5.31 21.59 3.52
C PHE A 176 -4.97 21.61 2.01
N ILE A 177 -5.92 21.28 1.13
CA ILE A 177 -5.74 21.35 -0.33
C ILE A 177 -5.67 22.82 -0.80
N LEU A 178 -6.55 23.69 -0.29
CA LEU A 178 -6.61 25.11 -0.65
C LEU A 178 -5.31 25.83 -0.27
N ASP A 179 -4.78 25.55 0.93
CA ASP A 179 -3.49 26.07 1.40
C ASP A 179 -2.32 25.71 0.48
N GLY A 180 -2.45 24.62 -0.30
CA GLY A 180 -1.44 24.17 -1.26
C GLY A 180 -1.52 24.83 -2.64
N ILE A 181 -2.62 25.50 -2.99
CA ILE A 181 -2.80 26.08 -4.33
C ILE A 181 -1.82 27.25 -4.58
N GLY A 182 -1.49 28.01 -3.53
CA GLY A 182 -0.60 29.17 -3.60
C GLY A 182 0.91 28.86 -3.48
N GLN A 183 1.29 27.63 -3.16
CA GLN A 183 2.68 27.28 -2.81
C GLN A 183 3.60 27.03 -4.03
N GLY A 184 3.13 27.32 -5.24
CA GLY A 184 3.91 27.16 -6.46
C GLY A 184 4.37 25.72 -6.74
N HIS A 185 5.32 25.56 -7.66
CA HIS A 185 6.00 24.29 -7.89
C HIS A 185 7.04 24.08 -6.79
N ARG A 186 6.78 23.16 -5.86
CA ARG A 186 7.79 22.70 -4.91
C ARG A 186 8.75 21.73 -5.61
N GLU A 187 9.94 22.22 -5.98
CA GLU A 187 10.98 21.45 -6.68
C GLU A 187 11.43 20.21 -5.90
N GLU A 188 11.38 20.23 -4.57
CA GLU A 188 11.67 19.10 -3.66
C GLU A 188 10.93 17.78 -3.97
N TYR A 189 9.71 17.82 -4.53
CA TYR A 189 9.01 16.58 -4.96
C TYR A 189 9.51 16.02 -6.30
N TYR A 190 10.31 16.82 -7.02
CA TYR A 190 10.96 16.47 -8.28
C TYR A 190 12.47 16.24 -8.12
N GLU A 191 13.12 16.94 -7.19
CA GLU A 191 14.52 16.83 -6.75
C GLU A 191 14.72 15.66 -5.78
N VAL A 192 14.37 14.49 -6.29
CA VAL A 192 14.55 13.23 -5.59
C VAL A 192 16.02 12.83 -5.77
N LYS A 193 16.80 12.72 -4.68
CA LYS A 193 18.17 12.15 -4.69
C LYS A 193 18.15 10.82 -5.46
N GLU A 194 18.87 10.73 -6.57
CA GLU A 194 18.87 9.62 -7.54
C GLU A 194 17.50 9.15 -8.08
N GLN A 195 16.41 9.91 -7.90
CA GLN A 195 15.05 9.54 -8.31
C GLN A 195 14.40 8.33 -7.58
N ARG A 196 14.90 7.94 -6.40
CA ARG A 196 14.51 6.69 -5.71
C ARG A 196 13.84 6.85 -4.35
N TYR A 197 14.12 7.92 -3.59
CA TYR A 197 13.62 8.10 -2.22
C TYR A 197 13.09 9.51 -1.98
N LEU A 198 11.99 9.62 -1.25
CA LEU A 198 11.49 10.87 -0.69
C LEU A 198 11.39 10.71 0.83
N GLY A 199 12.35 11.31 1.53
CA GLY A 199 12.53 11.24 2.98
C GLY A 199 13.73 12.08 3.41
N ASP A 200 13.88 12.31 4.72
CA ASP A 200 15.05 13.02 5.29
C ASP A 200 16.36 12.21 5.13
N ASP A 201 17.50 12.85 5.41
CA ASP A 201 18.81 12.18 5.28
C ASP A 201 18.90 10.96 6.20
N GLU A 202 18.24 10.96 7.36
CA GLU A 202 18.15 9.78 8.25
C GLU A 202 17.37 8.63 7.59
N PHE A 203 16.23 8.90 6.96
CA PHE A 203 15.47 7.91 6.17
C PHE A 203 16.28 7.37 5.01
N ILE A 204 16.94 8.24 4.24
CA ILE A 204 17.76 7.84 3.10
C ILE A 204 18.93 6.97 3.58
N GLU A 205 19.63 7.39 4.63
CA GLU A 205 20.76 6.67 5.19
C GLU A 205 20.33 5.32 5.78
N ARG A 206 19.17 5.23 6.45
CA ARG A 206 18.60 3.96 6.93
C ARG A 206 18.27 3.00 5.78
N VAL A 207 17.73 3.51 4.67
CA VAL A 207 17.41 2.70 3.48
C VAL A 207 18.66 2.30 2.69
N GLU A 208 19.68 3.16 2.62
CA GLU A 208 20.91 2.94 1.85
C GLU A 208 21.98 2.11 2.58
N LYS A 209 22.13 2.28 3.90
CA LYS A 209 23.07 1.48 4.70
C LYS A 209 22.65 0.02 4.86
N GLY A 210 21.47 -0.35 4.36
CA GLY A 210 20.92 -1.70 4.54
C GLY A 210 20.79 -2.07 6.02
N GLN A 211 20.72 -1.09 6.93
CA GLN A 211 20.42 -1.37 8.33
C GLN A 211 19.04 -2.02 8.36
N GLU A 212 19.04 -3.27 8.79
CA GLU A 212 17.96 -4.25 8.68
C GLU A 212 16.67 -3.88 9.44
N ASN A 213 16.52 -2.63 9.91
CA ASN A 213 15.52 -2.20 10.88
C ASN A 213 14.54 -1.09 10.42
N LEU A 214 14.44 -0.79 9.12
CA LEU A 214 13.25 -0.10 8.59
C LEU A 214 12.40 -1.03 7.71
N VAL A 215 11.79 -2.05 8.32
CA VAL A 215 10.80 -2.95 7.68
C VAL A 215 11.42 -4.13 6.90
N ASP A 216 12.04 -5.06 7.64
CA ASP A 216 12.23 -6.43 7.17
C ASP A 216 10.85 -7.13 7.11
N ALA A 217 10.10 -7.01 6.02
CA ALA A 217 8.73 -7.57 5.97
C ALA A 217 8.40 -8.43 4.74
N GLY A 218 9.39 -8.84 3.94
CA GLY A 218 9.16 -9.95 3.01
C GLY A 218 8.84 -11.22 3.83
N PRO A 219 7.89 -12.08 3.42
CA PRO A 219 7.56 -13.24 4.23
C PRO A 219 8.78 -14.14 4.41
N VAL A 220 9.02 -14.60 5.63
CA VAL A 220 10.06 -15.58 5.96
C VAL A 220 9.50 -17.01 5.88
N LYS A 221 10.38 -18.00 5.77
CA LYS A 221 9.99 -19.40 5.89
C LYS A 221 9.63 -19.67 7.34
N VAL A 222 8.35 -19.58 7.63
CA VAL A 222 7.76 -19.93 8.92
C VAL A 222 6.45 -20.67 8.69
N THR A 223 6.20 -21.67 9.51
CA THR A 223 4.98 -22.46 9.55
C THR A 223 4.03 -21.90 10.61
N ILE A 224 2.73 -22.14 10.46
CA ILE A 224 1.76 -21.74 11.50
C ILE A 224 2.04 -22.38 12.85
N LYS A 225 2.62 -23.59 12.87
CA LYS A 225 3.07 -24.27 14.08
C LYS A 225 4.12 -23.46 14.84
N GLU A 226 5.17 -23.02 14.16
CA GLU A 226 6.23 -22.20 14.76
C GLU A 226 5.69 -20.86 15.29
N VAL A 227 4.70 -20.26 14.61
CA VAL A 227 4.04 -19.04 15.10
C VAL A 227 3.28 -19.32 16.41
N VAL A 228 2.51 -20.41 16.47
CA VAL A 228 1.75 -20.78 17.67
C VAL A 228 2.66 -21.13 18.83
N GLU A 229 3.76 -21.85 18.59
CA GLU A 229 4.78 -22.18 19.60
C GLU A 229 5.37 -20.91 20.23
N GLU A 230 5.72 -19.93 19.40
CA GLU A 230 6.26 -18.66 19.87
C GLU A 230 5.24 -17.84 20.67
N ILE A 231 3.97 -17.86 20.26
CA ILE A 231 2.88 -17.25 21.03
C ILE A 231 2.70 -17.95 22.38
N ALA A 232 2.69 -19.29 22.39
CA ALA A 232 2.53 -20.09 23.61
C ALA A 232 3.64 -19.75 24.62
N ARG A 233 4.89 -19.65 24.14
CA ARG A 233 6.06 -19.26 24.93
C ARG A 233 5.93 -17.85 25.53
N GLN A 234 5.55 -16.86 24.73
CA GLN A 234 5.46 -15.47 25.20
C GLN A 234 4.26 -15.22 26.12
N TRP A 235 3.15 -15.94 25.93
CA TRP A 235 1.94 -15.80 26.76
C TRP A 235 1.86 -16.80 27.92
N GLY A 236 2.87 -17.66 28.10
CA GLY A 236 2.90 -18.66 29.17
C GLY A 236 1.73 -19.64 29.09
N LYS A 237 1.33 -20.03 27.88
CA LYS A 237 0.22 -20.96 27.62
C LYS A 237 0.73 -22.25 26.99
N ASN A 238 -0.02 -23.32 27.20
CA ASN A 238 0.17 -24.55 26.46
C ASN A 238 -0.47 -24.45 25.07
N ILE A 239 0.12 -25.11 24.07
CA ILE A 239 -0.40 -25.11 22.70
C ILE A 239 -1.85 -25.64 22.67
N GLU A 240 -2.18 -26.62 23.51
CA GLU A 240 -3.52 -27.20 23.61
C GLU A 240 -4.56 -26.21 24.14
N GLU A 241 -4.18 -25.30 25.03
CA GLU A 241 -5.07 -24.23 25.52
C GLU A 241 -5.38 -23.24 24.39
N ILE A 242 -4.39 -22.92 23.55
CA ILE A 242 -4.57 -22.05 22.37
C ILE A 242 -5.41 -22.74 21.30
N LEU A 243 -5.19 -24.04 21.05
CA LEU A 243 -5.87 -24.80 20.00
C LEU A 243 -7.18 -25.46 20.47
N GLY A 244 -7.51 -25.33 21.76
CA GLY A 244 -8.67 -25.96 22.38
C GLY A 244 -10.00 -25.54 21.76
N LYS A 245 -11.00 -26.43 21.81
CA LYS A 245 -12.32 -26.19 21.18
C LYS A 245 -13.08 -25.00 21.82
N GLY A 246 -12.74 -24.65 23.06
CA GLY A 246 -13.34 -23.55 23.82
C GLY A 246 -13.31 -22.19 23.13
N ARG A 247 -14.31 -21.37 23.41
CA ARG A 247 -14.44 -19.98 22.92
C ARG A 247 -13.95 -18.95 23.95
N GLU A 248 -13.10 -19.37 24.88
CA GLU A 248 -12.49 -18.46 25.84
C GLU A 248 -11.86 -17.27 25.12
N ARG A 249 -12.08 -16.09 25.71
CA ARG A 249 -11.75 -14.80 25.10
C ARG A 249 -10.26 -14.70 24.78
N GLU A 250 -9.41 -15.26 25.65
CA GLU A 250 -7.97 -15.27 25.48
C GLU A 250 -7.50 -16.24 24.40
N ALA A 251 -7.88 -17.53 24.44
CA ALA A 251 -7.50 -18.50 23.41
C ALA A 251 -7.95 -18.07 22.01
N SER A 252 -9.13 -17.45 21.91
CA SER A 252 -9.63 -16.90 20.64
C SER A 252 -8.79 -15.73 20.13
N ARG A 253 -8.31 -14.86 21.02
CA ARG A 253 -7.39 -13.77 20.70
C ARG A 253 -6.03 -14.31 20.24
N LEU A 254 -5.48 -15.32 20.93
CA LEU A 254 -4.18 -15.91 20.60
C LEU A 254 -4.21 -16.61 19.23
N ARG A 255 -5.30 -17.29 18.87
CA ARG A 255 -5.50 -17.84 17.51
C ARG A 255 -5.59 -16.74 16.45
N ALA A 256 -6.30 -15.64 16.73
CA ALA A 256 -6.37 -14.50 15.82
C ALA A 256 -4.99 -13.86 15.61
N MET A 257 -4.20 -13.73 16.68
CA MET A 257 -2.83 -13.24 16.63
C MET A 257 -1.92 -14.19 15.84
N ALA A 258 -2.04 -15.51 16.03
CA ALA A 258 -1.31 -16.50 15.25
C ALA A 258 -1.63 -16.41 13.75
N ALA A 259 -2.90 -16.26 13.40
CA ALA A 259 -3.34 -16.09 12.02
C ALA A 259 -2.87 -14.76 11.41
N TYR A 260 -2.91 -13.67 12.18
CA TYR A 260 -2.39 -12.36 11.78
C TYR A 260 -0.88 -12.42 11.52
N ILE A 261 -0.10 -12.91 12.48
CA ILE A 261 1.35 -13.03 12.36
C ILE A 261 1.75 -14.02 11.26
N GLY A 262 1.05 -15.16 11.12
CA GLY A 262 1.28 -16.10 10.01
C GLY A 262 1.06 -15.47 8.63
N ARG A 263 0.08 -14.57 8.51
CA ARG A 263 -0.17 -13.80 7.29
C ARG A 263 0.91 -12.75 7.05
N GLU A 264 1.22 -11.93 8.06
CA GLU A 264 2.14 -10.78 7.92
C GLU A 264 3.62 -11.18 7.87
N VAL A 265 4.04 -12.19 8.64
CA VAL A 265 5.44 -12.68 8.73
C VAL A 265 5.70 -13.82 7.77
N GLY A 266 4.77 -14.77 7.61
CA GLY A 266 4.97 -15.97 6.80
C GLY A 266 4.35 -15.93 5.41
N GLY A 267 3.52 -14.93 5.12
CA GLY A 267 2.74 -14.87 3.88
C GLY A 267 1.89 -16.12 3.70
N LEU A 268 1.37 -16.67 4.80
CA LEU A 268 0.49 -17.84 4.83
C LEU A 268 -0.92 -17.42 4.47
N LYS A 269 -1.64 -18.24 3.69
CA LYS A 269 -3.06 -18.01 3.44
C LYS A 269 -3.87 -18.45 4.65
N LEU A 270 -4.93 -17.73 4.98
CA LEU A 270 -5.83 -18.14 6.07
C LEU A 270 -6.39 -19.55 5.88
N THR A 271 -6.67 -19.94 4.64
CA THR A 271 -7.10 -21.30 4.28
C THR A 271 -6.09 -22.39 4.64
N GLU A 272 -4.79 -22.06 4.66
CA GLU A 272 -3.71 -22.98 5.05
C GLU A 272 -3.60 -23.11 6.58
N MET A 273 -4.14 -22.14 7.33
CA MET A 273 -4.01 -22.06 8.79
C MET A 273 -5.24 -22.59 9.54
N VAL A 274 -6.42 -22.62 8.90
CA VAL A 274 -7.71 -23.09 9.48
C VAL A 274 -7.60 -24.48 10.11
N GLY A 275 -6.92 -25.42 9.43
CA GLY A 275 -6.76 -26.79 9.92
C GLY A 275 -5.94 -26.87 11.20
N TYR A 276 -4.80 -26.16 11.25
CA TYR A 276 -3.92 -26.16 12.41
C TYR A 276 -4.52 -25.40 13.59
N LEU A 277 -5.17 -24.25 13.33
CA LEU A 277 -5.79 -23.40 14.36
C LEU A 277 -7.14 -23.94 14.86
N LYS A 278 -7.62 -25.06 14.31
CA LYS A 278 -8.89 -25.73 14.67
C LYS A 278 -10.08 -24.76 14.68
N ARG A 279 -10.13 -23.85 13.71
CA ARG A 279 -11.18 -22.83 13.63
C ARG A 279 -11.49 -22.45 12.19
N ASP A 280 -12.76 -22.25 11.89
CA ASP A 280 -13.23 -21.91 10.55
C ASP A 280 -12.71 -20.54 10.08
N LEU A 281 -12.70 -20.36 8.76
CA LEU A 281 -12.16 -19.18 8.10
C LEU A 281 -12.86 -17.88 8.52
N ALA A 282 -14.18 -17.92 8.70
CA ALA A 282 -14.97 -16.74 9.04
C ALA A 282 -14.65 -16.26 10.46
N THR A 283 -14.56 -17.19 11.42
CA THR A 283 -14.17 -16.90 12.80
C THR A 283 -12.75 -16.34 12.88
N LEU A 284 -11.78 -16.90 12.15
CA LEU A 284 -10.42 -16.37 12.11
C LEU A 284 -10.35 -14.97 11.49
N SER A 285 -11.05 -14.74 10.37
CA SER A 285 -11.13 -13.43 9.72
C SER A 285 -11.72 -12.36 10.65
N LEU A 286 -12.79 -12.69 11.37
CA LEU A 286 -13.41 -11.79 12.34
C LEU A 286 -12.48 -11.52 13.53
N GLY A 287 -11.79 -12.56 14.02
CA GLY A 287 -10.81 -12.44 15.09
C GLY A 287 -9.66 -11.49 14.73
N ILE A 288 -9.12 -11.60 13.52
CA ILE A 288 -8.07 -10.70 13.01
C ILE A 288 -8.58 -9.26 12.95
N ARG A 289 -9.78 -9.02 12.42
CA ARG A 289 -10.35 -7.66 12.38
C ARG A 289 -10.49 -7.03 13.77
N LYS A 290 -10.90 -7.81 14.77
CA LYS A 290 -10.97 -7.36 16.17
C LYS A 290 -9.58 -7.09 16.76
N LEU A 291 -8.60 -7.92 16.43
CA LEU A 291 -7.20 -7.74 16.83
C LEU A 291 -6.63 -6.43 16.24
N GLU A 292 -6.78 -6.22 14.94
CA GLU A 292 -6.35 -5.01 14.22
C GLU A 292 -6.99 -3.75 14.80
N GLN A 293 -8.29 -3.80 15.12
CA GLN A 293 -8.97 -2.68 15.78
C GLN A 293 -8.38 -2.39 17.16
N ARG A 294 -8.13 -3.42 17.98
CA ARG A 294 -7.52 -3.24 19.29
C ARG A 294 -6.10 -2.66 19.20
N MET A 295 -5.30 -3.09 18.23
CA MET A 295 -3.95 -2.54 18.02
C MET A 295 -3.97 -1.04 17.69
N LYS A 296 -5.07 -0.51 17.14
CA LYS A 296 -5.25 0.94 16.93
C LYS A 296 -5.63 1.70 18.20
N GLU A 297 -6.29 1.03 19.13
CA GLU A 297 -6.85 1.62 20.35
C GLU A 297 -5.89 1.50 21.55
N ASP A 298 -5.02 0.49 21.55
CA ASP A 298 -4.17 0.09 22.67
C ASP A 298 -2.70 0.03 22.21
N ILE A 299 -1.94 1.11 22.51
CA ILE A 299 -0.55 1.28 22.10
C ILE A 299 0.35 0.19 22.71
N GLN A 300 0.15 -0.16 23.97
CA GLN A 300 0.93 -1.20 24.64
C GLN A 300 0.70 -2.56 23.98
N PHE A 301 -0.56 -2.88 23.67
CA PHE A 301 -0.89 -4.11 22.96
C PHE A 301 -0.29 -4.13 21.55
N SER A 302 -0.31 -3.00 20.83
CA SER A 302 0.35 -2.87 19.52
C SER A 302 1.85 -3.16 19.60
N GLN A 303 2.53 -2.63 20.63
CA GLN A 303 3.94 -2.90 20.89
C GLN A 303 4.21 -4.39 21.20
N GLN A 304 3.36 -5.05 21.97
CA GLN A 304 3.46 -6.49 22.24
C GLN A 304 3.35 -7.32 20.95
N VAL A 305 2.39 -7.00 20.07
CA VAL A 305 2.24 -7.69 18.78
C VAL A 305 3.46 -7.44 17.88
N LYS A 306 4.05 -6.24 17.93
CA LYS A 306 5.30 -5.91 17.20
C LYS A 306 6.48 -6.72 17.72
N GLN A 307 6.63 -6.89 19.03
CA GLN A 307 7.68 -7.73 19.61
C GLN A 307 7.54 -9.20 19.18
N LEU A 308 6.31 -9.71 19.15
CA LEU A 308 6.02 -11.05 18.64
C LEU A 308 6.37 -11.18 17.15
N TYR A 309 6.06 -10.16 16.35
CA TYR A 309 6.44 -10.10 14.92
C TYR A 309 7.94 -10.29 14.74
N GLU A 310 8.76 -9.54 15.48
CA GLU A 310 10.22 -9.63 15.43
C GLU A 310 10.73 -11.00 15.93
N ALA A 311 10.15 -11.52 17.01
CA ALA A 311 10.57 -12.79 17.59
C ALA A 311 10.33 -13.98 16.65
N VAL A 312 9.16 -14.05 16.01
CA VAL A 312 8.84 -15.09 15.02
C VAL A 312 9.77 -15.01 13.79
N ARG A 313 10.19 -13.80 13.44
CA ARG A 313 11.03 -13.53 12.28
C ARG A 313 12.51 -13.82 12.51
N LYS A 314 12.98 -13.64 13.74
CA LYS A 314 14.40 -13.75 14.13
C LYS A 314 15.02 -15.07 13.65
N GLY A 315 16.12 -14.98 12.90
CA GLY A 315 16.86 -16.14 12.40
C GLY A 315 16.19 -16.93 11.28
N LYS A 316 15.03 -16.50 10.77
CA LYS A 316 14.33 -17.21 9.68
C LYS A 316 14.84 -16.76 8.31
N LYS A 317 15.04 -17.74 7.41
CA LYS A 317 15.38 -17.47 6.01
C LYS A 317 14.17 -16.88 5.28
N ARG A 318 14.38 -15.95 4.35
CA ARG A 318 13.31 -15.41 3.50
C ARG A 318 12.61 -16.52 2.70
N LYS A 319 11.26 -16.45 2.60
CA LYS A 319 10.42 -17.42 1.87
C LYS A 319 10.74 -17.42 0.38
N TYR A 320 10.98 -16.23 -0.15
CA TYR A 320 11.41 -16.02 -1.51
C TYR A 320 12.89 -15.66 -1.53
N LYS A 321 13.66 -16.32 -2.40
CA LYS A 321 15.01 -15.85 -2.73
C LYS A 321 14.87 -14.48 -3.37
N ILE A 322 15.59 -13.50 -2.84
CA ILE A 322 15.84 -12.26 -3.57
C ILE A 322 16.67 -12.68 -4.78
N THR A 323 16.03 -12.89 -5.93
CA THR A 323 16.79 -12.89 -7.17
C THR A 323 17.28 -11.47 -7.36
N LYS A 324 18.60 -11.26 -7.22
CA LYS A 324 19.25 -10.11 -7.85
C LYS A 324 18.92 -10.24 -9.33
N ALA A 325 18.07 -9.34 -9.84
CA ALA A 325 17.80 -9.21 -11.26
C ALA A 325 18.96 -8.46 -11.92
#